data_AF-A0YG29-F1
#
_entry.id   AF-A0YG29-F1
#
_cell.length_a   1.000
_cell.length_b   1.000
_cell.length_c   1.000
_cell.angle_alpha   90.00
_cell.angle_beta   90.00
_cell.angle_gamma   90.00
#
_symmetry.space_group_name_H-M   'P 1'
#
loop_
_entity.id
_entity.type
_entity.pdbx_description
1 polymer ?
#
loop_
_entity_poly.entity_id
_entity_poly.type
_entity_poly.pdbx_seq_one_letter_code
_entity_poly.pdbx_strand_id
1 'polypeptide(L)' 'MQDELMQQGVELMLYGMGTVFTFLALLIVATTCMSIVVRRFVKPEPLPAKLVHRQPVDENDEQLVAIIGAAIHKYRSRNK' A
#
# COMPACT_ATOMS: atom_id res chain seq x y z
N MET A 1 -41.15 -15.60 -29.38
CA MET A 1 -41.03 -16.53 -28.23
C MET A 1 -39.57 -16.77 -27.84
N GLN A 2 -38.68 -17.19 -28.74
CA GLN A 2 -37.25 -17.37 -28.38
C GLN A 2 -36.56 -16.05 -27.99
N ASP A 3 -36.79 -14.97 -28.74
CA ASP A 3 -36.24 -13.65 -28.43
C ASP A 3 -36.71 -13.11 -27.07
N GLU A 4 -37.97 -13.35 -26.69
CA GLU A 4 -38.52 -12.94 -25.39
C GLU A 4 -37.83 -13.66 -24.22
N LEU A 5 -37.59 -14.96 -24.33
CA LEU A 5 -36.90 -15.73 -23.28
C LEU A 5 -35.45 -15.25 -23.11
N MET A 6 -34.77 -14.96 -24.22
CA MET A 6 -33.41 -14.45 -24.18
C MET A 6 -33.36 -13.04 -23.58
N GLN A 7 -34.30 -12.17 -23.95
CA GLN A 7 -34.43 -10.83 -23.38
C GLN A 7 -34.74 -10.88 -21.87
N GLN A 8 -35.64 -11.77 -21.45
CA GLN A 8 -35.98 -11.95 -20.04
C GLN A 8 -34.81 -12.51 -19.21
N GLY A 9 -34.00 -13.40 -19.80
CA GLY A 9 -32.77 -13.90 -19.18
C GLY A 9 -31.73 -12.78 -18.98
N VAL A 10 -31.57 -11.91 -19.97
CA VAL A 10 -30.67 -10.74 -19.87
C VAL A 10 -31.16 -9.74 -18.84
N GLU A 11 -32.46 -9.44 -18.80
CA GLU A 11 -33.05 -8.59 -17.75
C GLU A 11 -32.80 -9.18 -16.36
N LEU A 12 -33.05 -10.49 -16.19
CA LEU A 12 -32.82 -11.17 -14.92
C LEU A 12 -31.34 -11.13 -14.49
N MET A 13 -30.41 -11.34 -15.43
CA MET A 13 -28.97 -11.19 -15.15
C MET A 13 -28.60 -9.77 -14.78
N LEU A 14 -29.13 -8.77 -15.49
CA LEU A 14 -28.86 -7.36 -15.22
C LEU A 14 -29.36 -6.96 -13.82
N TYR A 15 -30.58 -7.34 -13.45
CA TYR A 15 -31.13 -7.06 -12.13
C TYR A 15 -30.44 -7.88 -11.03
N GLY A 16 -30.26 -9.18 -11.23
CA GLY A 16 -29.63 -10.06 -10.24
C GLY A 16 -28.16 -9.71 -10.00
N MET A 17 -27.36 -9.66 -11.06
CA MET A 17 -25.93 -9.34 -10.96
C MET A 17 -25.69 -7.87 -10.62
N GLY A 18 -26.52 -6.96 -11.13
CA GLY A 18 -26.42 -5.52 -10.85
C GLY A 18 -26.74 -5.15 -9.40
N THR A 19 -27.77 -5.78 -8.81
CA THR A 19 -28.09 -5.55 -7.39
C THR A 19 -27.00 -6.08 -6.46
N VAL A 20 -26.47 -7.28 -6.74
CA VAL A 20 -25.34 -7.84 -5.97
C VAL A 20 -24.11 -6.95 -6.10
N PHE A 21 -23.76 -6.50 -7.31
CA PHE A 21 -22.64 -5.58 -7.52
C PHE A 21 -22.83 -4.27 -6.75
N THR A 22 -24.02 -3.69 -6.82
CA THR A 22 -24.37 -2.45 -6.09
C THR A 22 -24.27 -2.64 -4.58
N PHE A 23 -24.74 -3.77 -4.07
CA PHE A 23 -24.67 -4.11 -2.66
C PHE A 23 -23.21 -4.25 -2.19
N LEU A 24 -22.37 -4.98 -2.94
CA LEU A 24 -20.95 -5.10 -2.65
C LEU A 24 -20.23 -3.75 -2.73
N ALA A 25 -20.54 -2.93 -3.73
CA ALA A 25 -20.00 -1.57 -3.84
C ALA A 25 -20.37 -0.72 -2.63
N LEU A 26 -21.63 -0.78 -2.17
CA LEU A 26 -22.07 -0.12 -0.94
C LEU A 26 -21.31 -0.62 0.29
N LEU A 27 -21.08 -1.93 0.41
CA LEU A 27 -20.28 -2.50 1.51
C LEU A 27 -18.82 -2.01 1.46
N ILE A 28 -18.22 -1.92 0.28
CA ILE A 28 -16.86 -1.38 0.12
C ILE A 28 -16.83 0.09 0.55
N VAL A 29 -17.83 0.90 0.16
CA VAL A 29 -17.93 2.30 0.60
C VAL A 29 -18.09 2.38 2.11
N ALA A 30 -18.97 1.57 2.71
CA ALA A 30 -19.20 1.56 4.15
C ALA A 30 -17.93 1.18 4.93
N THR A 31 -17.23 0.13 4.51
CA THR A 31 -15.96 -0.29 5.13
C THR A 31 -14.84 0.74 4.92
N THR A 32 -14.82 1.42 3.78
CA THR A 32 -13.89 2.53 3.52
C THR A 32 -14.18 3.72 4.44
N CYS A 33 -15.45 4.11 4.59
CA CYS A 33 -15.88 5.12 5.55
C CYS A 33 -15.45 4.76 6.97
N MET A 34 -15.68 3.51 7.39
CA MET A 34 -15.22 3.02 8.69
C MET A 34 -13.68 3.14 8.81
N SER A 35 -12.92 2.76 7.79
CA SER A 35 -11.46 2.89 7.79
C SER A 35 -11.01 4.36 7.94
N ILE A 36 -11.67 5.29 7.25
CA ILE A 36 -11.38 6.72 7.34
C ILE A 36 -11.69 7.25 8.74
N VAL A 37 -12.87 6.90 9.28
CA VAL A 37 -13.28 7.27 10.64
C VAL A 37 -12.27 6.76 11.66
N VAL A 38 -11.89 5.48 11.57
CA VAL A 38 -10.87 4.90 12.48
C VAL A 38 -9.55 5.65 12.37
N ARG A 39 -9.02 5.88 11.16
CA ARG A 39 -7.77 6.64 10.99
C ARG A 39 -7.83 8.07 11.51
N ARG A 40 -9.00 8.71 11.43
CA ARG A 40 -9.19 10.10 11.83
C ARG A 40 -9.38 10.26 13.35
N PHE A 41 -10.12 9.35 13.98
CA PHE A 41 -10.52 9.46 15.38
C PHE A 41 -9.72 8.55 16.32
N VAL A 42 -9.15 7.46 15.83
CA VAL A 42 -8.28 6.57 16.60
C VAL A 42 -6.83 6.97 16.31
N LYS A 43 -6.15 7.55 17.30
CA LYS A 43 -4.70 7.72 17.22
C LYS A 43 -4.06 6.34 17.15
N PRO A 44 -3.17 6.07 16.17
CA PRO A 44 -2.39 4.85 16.19
C PRO A 44 -1.65 4.78 17.52
N GLU A 45 -1.83 3.68 18.25
CA GLU A 45 -0.98 3.40 19.40
C GLU A 45 0.47 3.41 18.90
N PRO A 46 1.41 4.09 19.58
CA PRO A 46 2.80 4.06 19.16
C PRO A 46 3.24 2.60 19.18
N LEU A 47 3.42 2.02 17.98
CA LEU A 47 4.10 0.74 17.84
C LEU A 47 5.39 0.88 18.65
N PRO A 48 5.70 -0.08 19.56
CA PRO A 48 6.94 -0.01 20.31
C PRO A 48 8.04 0.17 19.29
N ALA A 49 8.79 1.27 19.41
CA ALA A 49 9.88 1.57 18.51
C ALA A 49 10.70 0.29 18.42
N LYS A 50 10.71 -0.35 17.25
CA LYS A 50 11.55 -1.52 17.03
C LYS A 50 12.93 -1.00 17.35
N LEU A 51 13.48 -1.41 18.50
CA LEU A 51 14.81 -1.03 18.90
C LEU A 51 15.68 -1.53 17.76
N VAL A 52 16.06 -0.63 16.86
CA VAL A 52 17.11 -0.90 15.90
C VAL A 52 18.30 -1.10 16.82
N HIS A 53 18.61 -2.36 17.08
CA HIS A 53 19.82 -2.71 17.79
C HIS A 53 20.92 -2.13 16.91
N ARG A 54 21.49 -1.01 17.34
CA ARG A 54 22.69 -0.47 16.71
C ARG A 54 23.73 -1.55 16.97
N GLN A 55 23.96 -2.40 15.97
CA GLN A 55 25.10 -3.29 16.00
C GLN A 55 26.33 -2.40 16.22
N PRO A 56 27.27 -2.82 17.09
CA PRO A 56 28.54 -2.14 17.17
C PRO A 56 29.08 -2.07 15.74
N VAL A 57 29.35 -0.84 15.29
CA VAL A 57 29.96 -0.62 13.98
C VAL A 57 31.31 -1.31 14.07
N ASP A 58 31.51 -2.35 13.26
CA ASP A 58 32.79 -3.03 13.16
C ASP A 58 33.82 -2.00 12.69
N GLU A 59 35.06 -2.04 13.20
CA GLU A 59 36.13 -1.16 12.72
C GLU A 59 36.30 -1.25 11.20
N ASN A 60 35.99 -2.44 10.64
CA ASN A 60 35.93 -2.65 9.20
C ASN A 60 34.86 -1.80 8.50
N ASP A 61 33.68 -1.61 9.10
CA ASP A 61 32.61 -0.79 8.52
C ASP A 61 32.99 0.69 8.52
N GLU A 62 33.66 1.17 9.57
CA GLU A 62 34.16 2.55 9.62
C GLU A 62 35.23 2.79 8.55
N GLN A 63 36.16 1.84 8.40
CA GLN A 63 37.17 1.88 7.34
C GLN A 63 36.54 1.83 5.94
N LEU A 64 35.52 0.99 5.73
CA LEU A 64 34.80 0.92 4.45
C LEU A 64 34.09 2.22 4.11
N VAL A 65 33.40 2.84 5.08
CA VAL A 65 32.74 4.14 4.91
C VAL A 65 33.76 5.23 4.57
N ALA A 66 34.93 5.23 5.23
CA ALA A 66 36.02 6.16 4.93
C ALA A 66 36.59 5.97 3.51
N ILE A 67 36.79 4.72 3.08
CA ILE A 67 37.28 4.39 1.73
C ILE A 67 36.26 4.83 0.66
N ILE A 68 34.97 4.54 0.87
CA ILE A 68 33.89 4.94 -0.06
C ILE A 68 33.83 6.46 -0.15
N GLY A 69 33.89 7.16 0.99
CA GLY A 69 33.93 8.63 1.03
C GLY A 69 35.11 9.21 0.25
N ALA A 70 36.31 8.66 0.45
CA ALA A 70 37.52 9.06 -0.28
C ALA A 70 37.41 8.79 -1.79
N ALA A 71 36.83 7.65 -2.18
CA ALA A 71 36.61 7.29 -3.58
C ALA A 71 35.62 8.26 -4.27
N ILE A 72 34.51 8.60 -3.62
CA ILE A 72 33.53 9.57 -4.13
C ILE A 72 34.17 10.96 -4.24
N HIS A 73 34.93 11.39 -3.23
CA HIS A 73 35.62 12.68 -3.25
C HIS A 73 36.65 12.75 -4.40
N LYS A 74 37.42 11.68 -4.61
CA LYS A 74 38.37 11.56 -5.72
C LYS A 74 37.68 11.56 -7.09
N TYR A 75 36.55 10.88 -7.22
CA TYR A 75 35.77 10.91 -8.47
C TYR A 75 35.22 12.31 -8.75
N ARG A 76 34.61 12.96 -7.75
CA ARG A 76 34.02 14.30 -7.89
C ARG A 76 35.05 15.39 -8.18
N SER A 77 36.24 15.30 -7.60
CA SER A 77 37.34 16.24 -7.86
C SER A 77 38.01 16.04 -9.22
N ARG A 78 37.94 14.82 -9.78
CA ARG A 78 38.45 14.52 -11.13
C ARG A 78 37.45 14.82 -12.24
N ASN A 79 36.15 14.80 -11.93
CA ASN A 79 35.06 15.11 -12.87
C ASN A 79 34.56 16.57 -12.78
N LYS A 80 35.35 17.47 -12.18
CA LYS A 80 35.14 18.91 -12.16
C LYS A 80 36.32 19.60 -12.83
#